data_AF-A0A506RIP3-F1
#
_entry.id   AF-A0A506RIP3-F1
#
_cell.length_a   1.000
_cell.length_b   1.000
_cell.length_c   1.000
_cell.angle_alpha   90.00
_cell.angle_beta   90.00
_cell.angle_gamma   90.00
#
_symmetry.space_group_name_H-M   'P 1'
#
loop_
_entity.id
_entity.type
_entity.pdbx_description
1 polymer ?
#
loop_
_entity_poly.entity_id
_entity_poly.type
_entity_poly.pdbx_seq_one_letter_code
_entity_poly.pdbx_strand_id
1 'polypeptide(L)' 'MAGQGSGGNVLAAICSFFIPGLGQLVQGRIMSALMFFLICAVSYALSATIILIFMWVVGAIFHLWSIIDAAKFRSE' A
#
# COMPACT_ATOMS: atom_id res chain seq x y z
N MET A 1 18.81 3.69 -16.12
CA MET A 1 18.37 2.91 -14.95
C MET A 1 17.76 3.88 -13.95
N ALA A 2 16.43 3.98 -13.90
CA ALA A 2 15.76 4.85 -12.92
C ALA A 2 15.76 4.12 -11.57
N GLY A 3 16.86 4.29 -10.83
CA GLY A 3 17.05 3.66 -9.53
C GLY A 3 16.01 4.09 -8.50
N GLN A 4 15.94 3.29 -7.43
CA GLN A 4 15.21 3.56 -6.18
C GLN A 4 15.34 5.05 -5.78
N GLY A 5 14.21 5.77 -5.73
CA GLY A 5 14.19 7.23 -5.47
C GLY A 5 13.97 8.12 -6.70
N SER A 6 13.69 7.55 -7.88
CA SER A 6 13.14 8.30 -9.01
C SER A 6 11.81 8.98 -8.64
N GLY A 7 11.46 10.08 -9.31
CA GLY A 7 10.19 10.80 -9.09
C GLY A 7 8.95 9.88 -9.17
N GLY A 8 9.02 8.80 -9.96
CA GLY A 8 7.97 7.77 -10.01
C GLY A 8 7.76 7.00 -8.70
N ASN A 9 8.81 6.75 -7.91
CA ASN A 9 8.70 6.12 -6.59
C ASN A 9 8.12 7.08 -5.56
N VAL A 10 8.49 8.35 -5.61
CA VAL A 10 7.94 9.38 -4.71
C VAL A 10 6.44 9.54 -4.97
N LEU A 11 6.05 9.61 -6.25
CA LEU A 11 4.64 9.67 -6.63
C LEU A 11 3.88 8.40 -6.18
N ALA A 12 4.47 7.22 -6.37
CA ALA A 12 3.88 5.96 -5.92
C ALA A 12 3.73 5.89 -4.40
N ALA A 13 4.72 6.35 -3.63
CA ALA A 13 4.63 6.41 -2.18
C ALA A 13 3.51 7.33 -1.70
N ILE A 14 3.34 8.50 -2.34
CA ILE A 14 2.23 9.43 -2.07
C ILE A 14 0.88 8.78 -2.45
N CYS A 15 0.80 8.09 -3.59
CA CYS A 15 -0.40 7.36 -3.99
C CYS A 15 -0.77 6.26 -2.97
N SER A 16 0.19 5.48 -2.49
CA SER A 16 -0.01 4.48 -1.42
C SER A 16 -0.35 5.11 -0.07
N PHE A 17 0.03 6.36 0.18
CA PHE A 17 -0.35 7.09 1.40
C PHE A 17 -1.85 7.39 1.41
N PHE A 18 -2.42 7.87 0.30
CA PHE A 18 -3.85 8.14 0.20
C PHE A 18 -4.71 6.87 0.19
N ILE A 19 -4.35 5.89 -0.64
CA ILE A 19 -5.08 4.62 -0.75
C ILE A 19 -4.06 3.49 -0.81
N PRO A 20 -4.16 2.50 0.10
CA PRO A 20 -3.20 1.41 0.15
C PRO A 20 -3.29 0.59 -1.14
N GLY A 21 -2.14 0.33 -1.77
CA GLY A 21 -2.05 -0.38 -3.05
C GLY A 21 -2.08 0.50 -4.30
N LEU A 22 -2.45 1.79 -4.25
CA LEU A 22 -2.41 2.66 -5.44
C LEU A 22 -1.00 2.90 -5.96
N GLY A 23 -0.01 3.04 -5.07
CA GLY A 23 1.39 3.23 -5.49
C GLY A 23 1.91 2.10 -6.37
N GLN A 24 1.46 0.87 -6.09
CA GLN A 24 1.80 -0.32 -6.86
C GLN A 24 1.09 -0.32 -8.22
N LEU A 25 -0.13 0.24 -8.33
CA LEU A 25 -0.80 0.43 -9.63
C LEU A 25 -0.05 1.44 -10.50
N VAL A 26 0.39 2.55 -9.91
CA VAL A 26 1.16 3.59 -10.62
C VAL A 26 2.51 3.04 -11.12
N GLN A 27 3.07 2.05 -10.44
CA GLN A 27 4.30 1.34 -10.83
C GLN A 27 4.08 0.21 -11.84
N GLY A 28 2.83 -0.06 -12.27
CA GLY A 28 2.50 -1.16 -13.17
C GLY A 28 2.41 -2.55 -12.50
N ARG A 29 2.51 -2.62 -11.17
CA ARG A 29 2.43 -3.86 -10.37
C ARG A 29 0.99 -4.16 -9.93
N ILE A 30 0.14 -4.50 -10.89
CA ILE A 30 -1.30 -4.72 -10.68
C ILE A 30 -1.58 -5.83 -9.65
N MET A 31 -0.81 -6.93 -9.68
CA MET A 31 -1.01 -8.05 -8.76
C MET A 31 -0.70 -7.66 -7.29
N SER A 32 0.39 -6.92 -7.07
CA SER A 32 0.77 -6.44 -5.74
C SER A 32 -0.19 -5.36 -5.23
N ALA A 33 -0.66 -4.48 -6.11
CA ALA A 33 -1.67 -3.50 -5.77
C ALA A 33 -2.97 -4.12 -5.26
N LEU A 34 -3.48 -5.11 -5.98
CA LEU A 34 -4.70 -5.82 -5.60
C LEU A 34 -4.55 -6.51 -4.25
N MET A 35 -3.42 -7.17 -3.99
CA MET A 35 -3.16 -7.80 -2.70
C MET A 35 -3.13 -6.79 -1.55
N PHE A 36 -2.38 -5.69 -1.68
CA PHE A 36 -2.32 -4.66 -0.63
C PHE A 36 -3.66 -3.97 -0.41
N PHE A 37 -4.39 -3.66 -1.48
CA PHE A 37 -5.72 -3.09 -1.40
C PHE A 37 -6.70 -4.05 -0.71
N LEU A 38 -6.71 -5.33 -1.11
CA LEU A 38 -7.62 -6.33 -0.54
C LEU A 38 -7.32 -6.57 0.93
N ILE A 39 -6.05 -6.70 1.32
CA ILE A 39 -5.65 -6.90 2.73
C ILE A 39 -6.02 -5.69 3.57
N CYS A 40 -5.70 -4.46 3.13
CA CYS A 40 -6.09 -3.25 3.87
C CYS A 40 -7.61 -3.07 3.91
N ALA A 41 -8.32 -3.30 2.81
CA ALA A 41 -9.77 -3.16 2.73
C ALA A 41 -10.48 -4.20 3.62
N VAL A 42 -10.03 -5.45 3.61
CA VAL A 42 -10.56 -6.51 4.49
C VAL A 42 -10.23 -6.20 5.94
N SER A 43 -9.00 -5.73 6.25
CA SER A 43 -8.61 -5.37 7.62
C SER A 43 -9.42 -4.19 8.16
N TYR A 44 -9.67 -3.16 7.34
CA TYR A 44 -10.56 -2.04 7.68
C TYR A 44 -12.04 -2.47 7.77
N ALA A 45 -12.51 -3.34 6.88
CA ALA A 45 -13.88 -3.85 6.89
C ALA A 45 -14.15 -4.72 8.12
N LEU A 46 -13.22 -5.59 8.52
CA LEU A 46 -13.33 -6.34 9.77
C LEU A 46 -13.22 -5.43 11.00
N SER A 47 -12.37 -4.40 10.95
CA SER A 47 -12.29 -3.40 12.01
C SER A 47 -13.61 -2.63 12.20
N ALA A 48 -14.33 -2.34 11.10
CA ALA A 48 -15.62 -1.65 11.13
C ALA A 48 -16.73 -2.47 11.83
N THR A 49 -16.59 -3.79 11.95
CA THR A 49 -17.59 -4.68 12.58
C THR A 49 -17.62 -4.56 14.12
N ILE A 50 -16.85 -3.66 14.74
CA ILE A 50 -16.76 -3.38 16.20
C ILE A 50 -16.16 -4.54 17.02
N ILE A 51 -16.44 -5.80 16.66
CA ILE A 51 -15.91 -7.02 17.27
C ILE A 51 -14.39 -7.12 17.12
N LEU A 52 -13.82 -6.57 16.04
CA LEU A 52 -12.39 -6.67 15.70
C LEU A 52 -11.74 -5.29 15.60
N ILE A 53 -12.05 -4.40 16.53
CA ILE A 53 -11.52 -3.03 16.55
C ILE A 53 -9.98 -2.98 16.58
N PHE A 54 -9.31 -4.01 17.14
CA PHE A 54 -7.85 -4.13 17.15
C PHE A 54 -7.25 -4.22 15.74
N MET A 55 -8.02 -4.70 14.75
CA MET A 55 -7.57 -4.86 13.38
C MET A 55 -7.28 -3.51 12.70
N TRP A 56 -7.75 -2.39 13.25
CA TRP A 56 -7.36 -1.05 12.80
C TRP A 56 -5.84 -0.83 12.88
N VAL A 57 -5.20 -1.31 13.96
CA VAL A 57 -3.73 -1.21 14.13
C VAL A 57 -3.02 -2.06 13.09
N VAL A 58 -3.52 -3.27 12.82
CA VAL A 58 -2.99 -4.16 11.79
C VAL A 58 -3.15 -3.54 10.39
N GLY A 59 -4.31 -2.97 10.10
CA GLY A 59 -4.60 -2.24 8.87
C GLY A 59 -3.69 -1.02 8.69
N ALA A 60 -3.44 -0.26 9.75
CA ALA A 60 -2.52 0.87 9.73
C ALA A 60 -1.06 0.45 9.49
N ILE A 61 -0.60 -0.64 10.11
CA ILE A 61 0.74 -1.21 9.85
C ILE A 61 0.87 -1.67 8.40
N PHE A 62 -0.15 -2.34 7.87
CA PHE A 62 -0.16 -2.78 6.46
C PHE A 62 -0.21 -1.61 5.49
N HIS A 63 -0.91 -0.53 5.83
CA HIS A 63 -0.94 0.71 5.06
C HIS A 63 0.45 1.34 5.03
N LEU A 64 1.14 1.40 6.17
CA LEU A 64 2.52 1.87 6.27
C LEU A 64 3.46 1.01 5.43
N TRP A 65 3.30 -0.31 5.48
CA TRP A 65 4.09 -1.24 4.68
C TRP A 65 3.84 -1.05 3.18
N SER A 66 2.60 -0.81 2.76
CA SER A 66 2.27 -0.49 1.36
C SER A 66 3.00 0.76 0.86
N ILE A 67 3.19 1.76 1.72
CA ILE A 67 3.96 2.98 1.42
C ILE A 67 5.45 2.67 1.29
N ILE A 68 6.01 1.89 2.23
CA ILE A 68 7.42 1.50 2.22
C ILE A 68 7.74 0.65 0.99
N ASP A 69 6.86 -0.29 0.62
CA ASP A 69 7.01 -1.12 -0.57
C ASP A 69 6.97 -0.28 -1.85
N ALA A 70 6.04 0.68 -1.94
CA ALA A 70 5.98 1.60 -3.07
C ALA A 70 7.22 2.51 -3.14
N ALA A 71 7.71 2.99 -2.01
CA ALA A 71 8.92 3.81 -1.95
C ALA A 71 10.20 3.03 -2.30
N LYS A 72 10.30 1.77 -1.86
CA LYS A 72 11.45 0.90 -2.10
C LYS A 72 11.45 0.20 -3.46
N PHE A 73 10.39 0.34 -4.26
CA PHE A 73 10.31 -0.30 -5.57
C PHE A 73 11.55 -0.02 -6.43
N ARG A 74 12.11 -1.07 -7.03
CA ARG A 74 13.25 -1.00 -7.94
C ARG A 74 12.80 -1.69 -9.21
N SER A 75 12.64 -0.93 -10.29
CA SER A 75 12.50 -1.54 -11.62
C SER A 75 13.89 -2.03 -12.01
N GLU A 76 14.14 -3.32 -11.89
CA GLU A 76 15.25 -3.94 -12.61
C GLU A 76 15.02 -3.84 -14.12
#